data_AF-A0A2T2XHJ5-F1
#
_entry.id   AF-A0A2T2XHJ5-F1
#
_cell.length_a   1.000
_cell.length_b   1.000
_cell.length_c   1.000
_cell.angle_alpha   90.00
_cell.angle_beta   90.00
_cell.angle_gamma   90.00
#
_symmetry.space_group_name_H-M   'P 1'
#
loop_
_entity.id
_entity.type
_entity.pdbx_description
1 polymer ?
#
loop_
_entity_poly.entity_id
_entity_poly.type
_entity_poly.pdbx_seq_one_letter_code
_entity_poly.pdbx_strand_id
1 'polypeptide(L)'
;MNRWTIPIGVIISVILPLVVAIYLPYKISGMPTELLYPVLFGSVTMAGQLGLWLKNGNTQKAAAALPRDVAIAMVAGVAAYGATRLALLRGGGPIDPALLAVVCGYLLMIWPHYSRMR
;
A
#
# COMPACT_ATOMS: atom_id res chain seq x y z
N MET A 1 -9.23 -22.62 -10.80
CA MET A 1 -9.59 -21.18 -10.80
C MET A 1 -10.36 -20.89 -12.08
N ASN A 2 -11.50 -20.19 -11.98
CA ASN A 2 -12.27 -19.79 -13.16
C ASN A 2 -11.46 -18.81 -14.01
N ARG A 3 -11.59 -18.87 -15.34
CA ARG A 3 -10.90 -17.93 -16.27
C ARG A 3 -11.13 -16.46 -15.95
N TRP A 4 -12.22 -16.15 -15.24
CA TRP A 4 -12.60 -14.81 -14.81
C TRP A 4 -11.90 -14.31 -13.53
N THR A 5 -11.34 -15.17 -12.68
CA THR A 5 -10.75 -14.72 -11.40
C THR A 5 -9.43 -13.98 -11.59
N ILE A 6 -8.67 -14.32 -12.64
CA ILE A 6 -7.40 -13.67 -12.97
C ILE A 6 -7.60 -12.20 -13.38
N PRO A 7 -8.45 -11.86 -14.37
CA PRO A 7 -8.68 -10.46 -14.74
C PRO A 7 -9.32 -9.66 -13.61
N ILE A 8 -10.24 -10.26 -12.85
CA ILE A 8 -10.84 -9.62 -11.66
C ILE A 8 -9.77 -9.32 -10.60
N GLY A 9 -8.87 -10.26 -10.31
CA GLY A 9 -7.77 -10.05 -9.36
C GLY A 9 -6.83 -8.94 -9.80
N VAL A 10 -6.52 -8.83 -11.11
CA VAL A 10 -5.73 -7.72 -11.66
C VAL A 10 -6.46 -6.39 -11.47
N ILE A 11 -7.73 -6.31 -11.83
CA ILE A 11 -8.54 -5.09 -11.67
C ILE A 11 -8.56 -4.65 -10.20
N ILE A 12 -8.80 -5.58 -9.28
CA ILE A 12 -8.82 -5.30 -7.83
C ILE A 12 -7.44 -4.83 -7.35
N SER A 13 -6.35 -5.45 -7.83
CA SER A 13 -4.99 -5.06 -7.43
C SER A 13 -4.61 -3.63 -7.83
N VAL A 14 -5.29 -3.06 -8.83
CA VAL A 14 -5.08 -1.69 -9.28
C VAL A 14 -6.11 -0.74 -8.65
N ILE A 15 -7.39 -1.10 -8.67
CA ILE A 15 -8.45 -0.19 -8.22
C ILE A 15 -8.50 -0.09 -6.70
N LEU A 16 -8.33 -1.20 -5.97
CA LEU A 16 -8.52 -1.22 -4.53
C LEU A 16 -7.50 -0.34 -3.77
N PRO A 17 -6.20 -0.34 -4.09
CA PRO A 17 -5.23 0.58 -3.48
C PRO A 17 -5.61 2.05 -3.67
N LEU A 18 -6.08 2.42 -4.87
CA LEU A 18 -6.52 3.78 -5.19
C LEU A 18 -7.76 4.18 -4.37
N VAL A 19 -8.76 3.31 -4.31
CA VAL A 19 -9.97 3.54 -3.51
C VAL A 19 -9.60 3.72 -2.04
N VAL A 20 -8.72 2.88 -1.49
CA VAL A 20 -8.27 3.01 -0.10
C VAL A 20 -7.51 4.32 0.11
N ALA A 21 -6.59 4.68 -0.78
CA ALA A 21 -5.82 5.91 -0.65
C ALA A 21 -6.69 7.17 -0.67
N ILE A 22 -7.79 7.15 -1.44
CA ILE A 22 -8.74 8.26 -1.51
C ILE A 22 -9.67 8.26 -0.29
N TYR A 23 -10.31 7.13 0.02
CA TYR A 23 -11.38 7.09 1.04
C TYR A 23 -10.87 7.05 2.47
N LEU A 24 -9.73 6.41 2.72
CA LEU A 24 -9.24 6.17 4.06
C LEU A 24 -8.93 7.49 4.79
N PRO A 25 -8.20 8.47 4.21
CA PRO A 25 -7.92 9.75 4.86
C PRO A 25 -9.17 10.51 5.31
N TYR A 26 -10.29 10.42 4.56
CA TYR A 26 -11.55 11.03 4.98
C TYR A 26 -12.17 10.34 6.20
N LYS A 27 -12.01 9.01 6.32
CA LYS A 27 -12.53 8.21 7.44
C LYS A 27 -11.68 8.33 8.70
N ILE A 28 -10.37 8.53 8.57
CA ILE A 28 -9.43 8.66 9.70
C ILE A 28 -8.96 10.11 9.92
N SER A 29 -9.76 11.09 9.49
CA SER A 29 -9.40 12.52 9.55
C SER A 29 -9.12 13.06 10.97
N GLY A 30 -9.63 12.39 12.01
CA GLY A 30 -9.33 12.70 13.41
C GLY A 30 -8.05 12.05 13.96
N MET A 31 -7.34 11.23 13.17
CA MET A 31 -6.12 10.54 13.61
C MET A 31 -4.92 11.50 13.60
N PRO A 32 -3.99 11.40 14.58
CA PRO A 32 -2.75 12.15 14.54
C PRO A 32 -2.00 11.92 13.23
N THR A 33 -1.50 12.99 12.61
CA THR A 33 -0.80 12.92 11.31
C THR A 33 0.38 11.95 11.30
N GLU A 34 1.03 11.75 12.46
CA GLU A 34 2.12 10.81 12.70
C GLU A 34 1.71 9.35 12.48
N LEU A 35 0.46 9.02 12.83
CA LEU A 35 -0.13 7.68 12.68
C LEU A 35 -0.86 7.54 11.35
N LEU A 36 -1.35 8.64 10.78
CA LEU A 36 -2.05 8.64 9.50
C LEU A 36 -1.18 8.08 8.38
N TYR A 37 0.07 8.52 8.28
CA TYR A 37 1.00 8.08 7.24
C TYR A 37 1.28 6.56 7.28
N PRO A 38 1.74 5.97 8.39
CA PRO A 38 1.98 4.52 8.45
C PRO A 38 0.70 3.71 8.25
N VAL A 39 -0.45 4.15 8.79
CA VAL A 39 -1.73 3.46 8.59
C VAL A 39 -2.17 3.51 7.12
N LEU A 40 -2.01 4.64 6.46
CA LEU A 40 -2.35 4.81 5.05
C LEU A 40 -1.48 3.90 4.16
N PHE A 41 -0.15 3.94 4.35
CA PHE A 41 0.78 3.11 3.59
C PHE A 41 0.53 1.62 3.82
N GLY A 42 0.33 1.20 5.06
CA GLY A 42 0.02 -0.19 5.41
C GLY A 42 -1.27 -0.65 4.74
N SER A 43 -2.34 0.15 4.84
CA SER A 43 -3.67 -0.18 4.32
C SER A 43 -3.70 -0.26 2.78
N VAL A 44 -3.02 0.68 2.10
CA VAL A 44 -2.89 0.67 0.63
C VAL A 44 -2.09 -0.54 0.16
N THR A 45 -1.05 -0.92 0.89
CA THR A 45 -0.26 -2.12 0.59
C THR A 45 -1.08 -3.40 0.80
N MET A 46 -1.85 -3.49 1.89
CA MET A 46 -2.78 -4.60 2.11
C MET A 46 -3.79 -4.75 0.97
N ALA A 47 -4.37 -3.63 0.51
CA ALA A 47 -5.30 -3.61 -0.61
C ALA A 47 -4.67 -4.17 -1.91
N GLY A 48 -3.42 -3.79 -2.21
CA GLY A 48 -2.71 -4.31 -3.38
C GLY A 48 -2.45 -5.82 -3.28
N GLN A 49 -2.06 -6.28 -2.10
CA GLN A 49 -1.81 -7.70 -1.83
C GLN A 49 -3.08 -8.55 -1.92
N LEU A 50 -4.25 -8.02 -1.53
CA LEU A 50 -5.53 -8.71 -1.70
C LEU A 50 -5.87 -8.96 -3.17
N GLY A 51 -5.56 -8.01 -4.07
CA GLY A 51 -5.73 -8.21 -5.50
C GLY A 51 -4.80 -9.29 -6.07
N LEU A 52 -3.53 -9.31 -5.65
CA LEU A 52 -2.59 -10.38 -6.03
C LEU A 52 -3.02 -11.75 -5.52
N TRP A 53 -3.58 -11.80 -4.31
CA TRP A 53 -4.10 -13.03 -3.72
C TRP A 53 -5.22 -13.63 -4.58
N LEU A 54 -6.17 -12.80 -5.03
CA LEU A 54 -7.24 -13.21 -5.94
C LEU A 54 -6.71 -13.61 -7.33
N LYS A 55 -5.68 -12.91 -7.84
CA LYS A 55 -5.07 -13.19 -9.15
C LYS A 55 -4.39 -14.55 -9.19
N ASN A 56 -3.57 -14.87 -8.19
CA ASN A 56 -2.68 -16.01 -8.24
C ASN A 56 -3.27 -17.27 -7.60
N GLY A 57 -4.28 -17.15 -6.74
CA GLY A 57 -4.91 -18.27 -6.02
C GLY A 57 -3.96 -19.10 -5.16
N ASN A 58 -2.69 -18.71 -5.07
CA ASN A 58 -1.67 -19.35 -4.25
C ASN A 58 -1.56 -18.60 -2.92
N THR A 59 -2.50 -18.96 -2.05
CA THR A 59 -2.82 -18.35 -0.77
C THR A 59 -1.62 -18.23 0.16
N GLN A 60 -0.73 -19.24 0.15
CA GLN A 60 0.32 -19.37 1.15
C GLN A 60 1.50 -18.42 0.93
N LYS A 61 1.93 -18.23 -0.32
CA LYS A 61 3.09 -17.37 -0.63
C LYS A 61 2.75 -15.89 -0.52
N ALA A 62 1.55 -15.52 -0.94
CA ALA A 62 1.04 -14.15 -0.78
C ALA A 62 0.83 -13.81 0.71
N ALA A 63 0.25 -14.74 1.48
CA ALA A 63 0.05 -14.55 2.93
C ALA A 63 1.38 -14.45 3.70
N ALA A 64 2.42 -15.19 3.30
CA ALA A 64 3.73 -15.12 3.95
C ALA A 64 4.48 -13.80 3.67
N ALA A 65 4.28 -13.18 2.50
CA ALA A 65 4.89 -11.89 2.16
C ALA A 65 4.14 -10.70 2.78
N LEU A 66 2.83 -10.83 3.02
CA LEU A 66 1.95 -9.74 3.43
C LEU A 66 2.40 -9.03 4.73
N PRO A 67 2.74 -9.72 5.84
CA PRO A 67 3.21 -9.04 7.05
C PRO A 67 4.50 -8.24 6.82
N ARG A 68 5.40 -8.76 5.98
CA ARG A 68 6.66 -8.10 5.64
C ARG A 68 6.41 -6.85 4.82
N ASP A 69 5.55 -6.94 3.81
CA ASP A 69 5.25 -5.81 2.92
C ASP A 69 4.53 -4.70 3.68
N VAL A 70 3.58 -5.06 4.54
CA VAL A 70 2.89 -4.11 5.40
C VAL A 70 3.85 -3.45 6.39
N ALA A 71 4.76 -4.20 7.01
CA ALA A 71 5.77 -3.63 7.89
C ALA A 71 6.70 -2.66 7.15
N ILE A 72 7.18 -3.03 5.95
CA ILE A 72 8.00 -2.14 5.11
C ILE A 72 7.21 -0.89 4.73
N ALA A 73 5.94 -1.03 4.35
CA ALA A 73 5.08 0.09 4.00
C ALA A 73 4.85 1.02 5.19
N MET A 74 4.60 0.48 6.39
CA MET A 74 4.43 1.28 7.61
C MET A 74 5.70 2.07 7.92
N VAL A 75 6.88 1.44 7.86
CA VAL A 75 8.16 2.13 8.06
C VAL A 75 8.39 3.20 6.98
N ALA A 76 8.06 2.91 5.72
CA ALA A 76 8.11 3.88 4.64
C ALA A 76 7.16 5.05 4.88
N GLY A 77 5.98 4.81 5.46
CA GLY A 77 5.03 5.84 5.87
C GLY A 77 5.61 6.77 6.93
N VAL A 78 6.29 6.23 7.96
CA VAL A 78 6.98 7.04 8.98
C VAL A 78 8.10 7.89 8.35
N ALA A 79 8.90 7.30 7.46
CA ALA A 79 9.95 8.03 6.75
C ALA A 79 9.37 9.13 5.84
N ALA A 80 8.27 8.85 5.14
CA ALA A 80 7.57 9.81 4.30
C ALA A 80 7.00 10.97 5.12
N TYR A 81 6.45 10.71 6.30
CA TYR A 81 6.01 11.76 7.22
C TYR A 81 7.17 12.70 7.58
N GLY A 82 8.32 12.15 7.97
CA GLY A 82 9.51 12.93 8.28
C GLY A 82 10.01 13.75 7.09
N ALA A 83 10.05 13.16 5.89
CA ALA A 83 10.44 13.83 4.66
C ALA A 83 9.48 14.98 4.30
N THR A 84 8.17 14.77 4.40
CA THR A 84 7.17 15.82 4.15
C THR A 84 7.29 16.96 5.14
N ARG A 85 7.47 16.66 6.44
CA ARG A 85 7.69 17.69 7.46
C ARG A 85 8.95 18.50 7.17
N LEU A 86 10.05 17.85 6.82
CA LEU A 86 11.31 18.53 6.49
C LEU A 86 11.16 19.39 5.23
N ALA A 87 10.46 18.90 4.20
CA ALA A 87 10.20 19.66 2.98
C ALA A 87 9.39 20.92 3.28
N LEU A 88 8.31 20.82 4.07
CA LEU A 88 7.50 21.96 4.49
C LEU A 88 8.32 22.99 5.30
N LEU A 89 9.17 22.52 6.23
CA LEU A 89 10.06 23.39 7.01
C LEU A 89 11.08 24.15 6.15
N ARG A 90 11.41 23.64 4.97
CA ARG A 90 12.35 24.25 4.02
C ARG A 90 11.66 25.12 2.96
N GLY A 91 10.35 25.39 3.11
CA GLY A 91 9.57 26.16 2.14
C GLY A 91 9.14 25.35 0.91
N GLY A 92 9.20 24.02 0.97
CA GLY A 92 8.69 23.13 -0.05
C GLY A 92 7.16 23.12 -0.11
N GLY A 93 6.62 22.65 -1.25
CA GLY A 93 5.18 22.54 -1.46
C GLY A 93 4.53 21.40 -0.67
N PRO A 94 3.19 21.39 -0.56
CA PRO A 94 2.45 20.30 0.04
C PRO A 94 2.64 19.02 -0.78
N ILE A 95 2.95 17.91 -0.11
CA ILE A 95 3.08 16.58 -0.70
C ILE A 95 1.82 15.79 -0.36
N ASP A 96 1.19 15.17 -1.36
CA ASP A 96 0.04 14.29 -1.16
C ASP A 96 0.50 12.90 -0.66
N PRO A 97 0.21 12.54 0.61
CA PRO A 97 0.60 11.24 1.15
C PRO A 97 -0.16 10.07 0.53
N ALA A 98 -1.36 10.28 -0.03
CA ALA A 98 -2.14 9.24 -0.67
C ALA A 98 -1.44 8.74 -1.94
N LEU A 99 -0.95 9.67 -2.76
CA LEU A 99 -0.18 9.33 -3.96
C LEU A 99 1.09 8.55 -3.62
N LEU A 100 1.84 8.99 -2.60
CA LEU A 100 3.05 8.28 -2.16
C LEU A 100 2.74 6.87 -1.64
N ALA A 101 1.66 6.71 -0.88
CA ALA A 101 1.22 5.41 -0.38
C ALA A 101 0.88 4.45 -1.53
N VAL A 102 0.19 4.93 -2.58
CA VAL A 102 -0.15 4.15 -3.77
C VAL A 102 1.08 3.70 -4.52
N VAL A 103 2.02 4.62 -4.78
CA VAL A 103 3.29 4.29 -5.45
C VAL A 103 4.07 3.25 -4.63
N CYS A 104 4.17 3.43 -3.32
CA CYS A 104 4.83 2.48 -2.43
C CYS A 104 4.17 1.10 -2.46
N GLY A 105 2.83 1.05 -2.37
CA GLY A 105 2.06 -0.19 -2.44
C GLY A 105 2.29 -0.95 -3.74
N TYR A 106 2.32 -0.25 -4.88
CA TYR A 106 2.62 -0.89 -6.17
C TYR A 106 4.06 -1.36 -6.29
N LEU A 107 5.02 -0.60 -5.78
CA LEU A 107 6.42 -1.03 -5.77
C LEU A 107 6.58 -2.33 -4.98
N LEU A 108 5.97 -2.44 -3.79
CA LEU A 108 5.99 -3.66 -2.99
C LEU A 108 5.21 -4.82 -3.63
N MET A 109 4.18 -4.51 -4.40
CA MET A 109 3.43 -5.50 -5.17
C MET A 109 4.29 -6.14 -6.27
N ILE A 110 5.10 -5.33 -6.94
CA ILE A 110 6.02 -5.77 -8.01
C ILE A 110 7.34 -6.31 -7.43
N TRP A 111 7.67 -5.96 -6.19
CA TRP A 111 8.94 -6.33 -5.57
C TRP A 111 9.12 -7.85 -5.53
N PRO A 112 10.26 -8.38 -6.05
CA PRO A 112 10.53 -9.79 -6.04
C PRO A 112 10.90 -10.24 -4.61
N HIS A 113 9.93 -10.81 -3.89
CA HIS A 113 10.22 -11.49 -2.64
C HIS A 113 10.73 -12.90 -2.89
N TYR A 114 11.79 -13.29 -2.20
CA TYR A 114 12.28 -14.68 -2.15
C TYR A 114 11.16 -15.69 -1.85
N SER A 115 10.18 -15.30 -1.02
CA SER A 115 9.00 -16.08 -0.64
C SER A 115 7.91 -16.19 -1.73
N ARG A 116 7.97 -15.39 -2.80
CA ARG A 116 7.07 -15.50 -3.97
C ARG A 116 7.65 -16.36 -5.11
N MET A 117 8.95 -16.63 -5.10
CA MET A 117 9.67 -17.29 -6.21
C MET A 117 9.87 -18.81 -6.03
N ARG A 118 9.81 -19.36 -4.81
CA ARG A 118 9.84 -20.80 -4.55
C ARG A 118 8.45 -21.34 -4.32
#